data_AF-A0A1Y3MEC8-F1
#
_entry.id   AF-A0A1Y3MEC8-F1
#
_cell.length_a   1.000
_cell.length_b   1.000
_cell.length_c   1.000
_cell.angle_alpha   90.00
_cell.angle_beta   90.00
_cell.angle_gamma   90.00
#
_symmetry.space_group_name_H-M   'P 1'
#
loop_
_entity.id
_entity.type
_entity.pdbx_description
1 polymer ?
#
loop_
_entity_poly.entity_id
_entity_poly.type
_entity_poly.pdbx_seq_one_letter_code
_entity_poly.pdbx_strand_id
1 'polypeptide(L)'
;MFFITTLSIILAVIFLTRLLFIKKEVRSMTNALKNYNSQKTNQKLDIILLDKNIEELAFEINHLIEHIVQANVDKKRTENGWFTSSKIKRRAASYDMRMENSKINTK
;
A
#
# COMPACT_ATOMS: atom_id res chain seq x y z
N MET A 1 -44.58 -18.75 27.14
CA MET A 1 -43.67 -17.78 27.82
C MET A 1 -42.24 -18.27 27.76
N PHE A 2 -41.87 -19.37 28.43
CA PHE A 2 -40.48 -19.88 28.45
C PHE A 2 -39.85 -20.13 27.07
N PHE A 3 -40.56 -20.75 26.12
CA PHE A 3 -40.02 -20.99 24.77
C PHE A 3 -39.61 -19.71 24.02
N ILE A 4 -40.39 -18.65 24.12
CA ILE A 4 -40.12 -17.37 23.45
C ILE A 4 -38.89 -16.70 24.09
N THR A 5 -38.79 -16.74 25.43
CA THR A 5 -37.60 -16.22 26.12
C THR A 5 -36.35 -17.02 25.78
N THR A 6 -36.41 -18.35 25.70
CA THR A 6 -35.25 -19.17 25.33
C THR A 6 -34.83 -18.90 23.88
N LEU A 7 -35.78 -18.78 22.95
CA LEU A 7 -35.52 -18.44 21.56
C LEU A 7 -34.86 -17.06 21.42
N SER A 8 -35.36 -16.07 22.17
CA SER A 8 -34.81 -14.71 22.20
C SER A 8 -33.36 -14.68 22.69
N ILE A 9 -33.05 -15.44 23.75
CA ILE A 9 -31.68 -15.55 24.29
C ILE A 9 -30.75 -16.18 23.26
N ILE A 10 -31.18 -17.23 22.56
CA ILE A 10 -30.37 -17.88 21.51
C ILE A 10 -30.06 -16.90 20.38
N LEU A 11 -31.07 -16.15 19.90
CA LEU A 11 -30.83 -15.11 18.89
C LEU A 11 -29.86 -14.05 19.40
N ALA A 12 -30.03 -13.56 20.62
CA ALA A 12 -29.16 -12.54 21.20
C ALA A 12 -27.69 -13.01 21.25
N VAL A 13 -27.44 -14.26 21.66
CA VAL A 13 -26.09 -14.84 21.68
C VAL A 13 -25.50 -14.93 20.27
N ILE A 14 -26.29 -15.33 19.26
CA ILE A 14 -25.84 -15.38 17.87
C ILE A 14 -25.45 -13.97 17.38
N PHE A 15 -26.27 -12.96 17.63
CA PHE A 15 -25.98 -11.58 17.25
C PHE A 15 -24.75 -11.02 17.96
N LEU A 16 -24.61 -11.24 19.27
CA LEU A 16 -23.44 -10.83 20.05
C LEU A 16 -22.17 -11.48 19.52
N THR A 17 -22.23 -12.78 19.24
CA THR A 17 -21.09 -13.52 18.68
C THR A 17 -20.70 -12.91 17.33
N ARG A 18 -21.65 -12.72 16.42
CA ARG A 18 -21.40 -12.11 15.10
C ARG A 18 -20.77 -10.72 15.23
N LEU A 19 -21.28 -9.89 16.15
CA LEU A 19 -20.77 -8.54 16.38
C LEU A 19 -19.31 -8.54 16.88
N LEU A 20 -18.98 -9.46 17.78
CA LEU A 20 -17.62 -9.58 18.33
C LEU A 20 -16.62 -10.06 17.27
N PHE A 21 -17.02 -10.99 16.40
CA PHE A 21 -16.19 -11.44 15.27
C PHE A 21 -15.92 -10.30 14.28
N ILE A 22 -16.96 -9.62 13.81
CA ILE A 22 -16.82 -8.47 12.90
C ILE A 22 -15.89 -7.40 13.51
N LYS A 23 -16.08 -7.07 14.78
CA LYS A 23 -15.25 -6.07 15.47
C LYS A 23 -13.78 -6.50 15.55
N LYS A 24 -13.50 -7.79 15.75
CA LYS A 24 -12.14 -8.35 15.79
C LYS A 24 -11.47 -8.24 14.41
N GLU A 25 -12.21 -8.51 13.35
CA GLU A 25 -11.72 -8.55 11.97
C GLU A 25 -11.45 -7.14 11.45
N VAL A 26 -12.38 -6.21 11.67
CA VAL A 26 -12.19 -4.78 11.37
C VAL A 26 -10.97 -4.22 12.10
N ARG A 27 -10.77 -4.60 13.38
CA ARG A 27 -9.59 -4.19 14.14
C ARG A 27 -8.29 -4.76 13.56
N SER A 28 -8.32 -6.00 13.06
CA SER A 28 -7.18 -6.62 12.38
C SER A 28 -6.83 -5.89 11.08
N MET A 29 -7.83 -5.63 10.23
CA MET A 29 -7.67 -4.84 9.01
C MET A 29 -7.12 -3.44 9.29
N THR A 30 -7.66 -2.76 10.30
CA THR A 30 -7.19 -1.43 10.72
C THR A 30 -5.73 -1.47 11.17
N ASN A 31 -5.35 -2.50 11.93
CA ASN A 31 -3.97 -2.66 12.38
C ASN A 31 -3.02 -2.98 11.23
N ALA A 32 -3.42 -3.82 10.27
CA ALA A 32 -2.63 -4.09 9.07
C ALA A 32 -2.41 -2.83 8.23
N LEU A 33 -3.46 -2.03 8.04
CA LEU A 33 -3.39 -0.75 7.32
C LEU A 33 -2.49 0.26 8.07
N LYS A 34 -2.56 0.29 9.40
CA LYS A 34 -1.70 1.14 10.24
C LYS A 34 -0.23 0.69 10.20
N ASN A 35 0.03 -0.62 10.16
CA ASN A 35 1.38 -1.16 9.99
C ASN A 35 1.96 -0.89 8.59
N TYR A 36 1.11 -0.97 7.56
CA TYR A 36 1.49 -0.57 6.20
C TYR A 36 1.84 0.94 6.13
N ASN A 37 0.98 1.81 6.66
CA ASN A 37 1.21 3.26 6.67
C ASN A 37 2.45 3.68 7.49
N SER A 38 2.87 2.86 8.46
CA SER A 38 4.09 3.07 9.24
C SER A 38 5.37 2.47 8.62
N GLN A 39 5.31 2.02 7.36
CA GLN A 39 6.44 1.50 6.57
C GLN A 39 7.18 0.30 7.18
N LYS A 40 6.59 -0.41 8.15
CA LYS A 40 7.28 -1.49 8.87
C LYS A 40 7.18 -2.86 8.21
N THR A 41 6.19 -3.14 7.35
CA THR A 41 6.06 -4.48 6.71
C THR A 41 5.26 -4.47 5.40
N ASN A 42 5.65 -5.32 4.43
CA ASN A 42 4.88 -5.72 3.24
C ASN A 42 4.04 -7.00 3.48
N GLN A 43 3.61 -7.28 4.72
CA GLN A 43 2.88 -8.52 5.00
C GLN A 43 1.44 -8.43 4.51
N LYS A 44 1.07 -9.36 3.60
CA LYS A 44 -0.30 -9.58 3.13
C LYS A 44 -1.22 -9.86 4.31
N LEU A 45 -2.43 -9.29 4.26
CA LEU A 45 -3.50 -9.58 5.21
C LEU A 45 -3.87 -11.07 5.13
N ASP A 46 -3.42 -11.86 6.09
CA ASP A 46 -3.84 -13.26 6.24
C ASP A 46 -5.14 -13.29 7.04
N ILE A 47 -6.26 -13.23 6.30
CA ILE A 47 -7.60 -13.14 6.86
C ILE A 47 -8.23 -14.52 6.78
N ILE A 48 -8.20 -15.27 7.88
CA ILE A 48 -8.93 -16.53 8.03
C ILE A 48 -10.36 -16.20 8.46
N LEU A 49 -11.28 -16.02 7.51
CA LEU A 49 -12.63 -15.55 7.80
C LEU A 49 -13.75 -16.33 7.11
N LEU A 50 -14.81 -16.57 7.90
CA LEU A 50 -16.05 -17.24 7.54
C LEU A 50 -17.05 -16.37 6.75
N ASP A 51 -16.83 -15.04 6.63
CA ASP A 51 -17.75 -14.11 5.96
C ASP A 51 -17.15 -13.56 4.66
N LYS A 52 -17.80 -13.93 3.55
CA LYS A 52 -17.39 -13.60 2.17
C LYS A 52 -17.30 -12.09 1.92
N ASN A 53 -18.11 -11.26 2.60
CA ASN A 53 -18.06 -9.80 2.41
C ASN A 53 -16.78 -9.20 2.99
N ILE A 54 -16.29 -9.80 4.07
CA ILE A 54 -15.07 -9.32 4.74
C ILE A 54 -13.84 -9.86 4.01
N GLU A 55 -13.93 -11.05 3.43
CA GLU A 55 -12.92 -11.58 2.49
C GLU A 55 -12.78 -10.68 1.25
N GLU A 56 -13.89 -10.26 0.64
CA GLU A 56 -13.89 -9.36 -0.51
C GLU A 56 -13.29 -7.98 -0.17
N LEU A 57 -13.65 -7.41 0.99
CA LEU A 57 -13.04 -6.18 1.49
C LEU A 57 -11.53 -6.34 1.74
N ALA A 58 -11.09 -7.47 2.28
CA ALA A 58 -9.68 -7.78 2.48
C ALA A 58 -8.92 -7.85 1.15
N PHE A 59 -9.53 -8.47 0.15
CA PHE A 59 -8.99 -8.62 -1.18
C PHE A 59 -8.80 -7.26 -1.85
N GLU A 60 -9.81 -6.40 -1.81
CA GLU A 60 -9.72 -5.03 -2.34
C GLU A 60 -8.64 -4.19 -1.63
N ILE A 61 -8.54 -4.29 -0.30
CA ILE A 61 -7.50 -3.58 0.47
C ILE A 61 -6.10 -4.05 0.05
N ASN A 62 -5.89 -5.35 -0.10
CA ASN A 62 -4.61 -5.89 -0.57
C ASN A 62 -4.28 -5.40 -1.99
N HIS A 63 -5.27 -5.39 -2.90
CA HIS A 63 -5.09 -4.92 -4.26
C HIS A 63 -4.72 -3.42 -4.31
N LEU A 64 -5.37 -2.61 -3.47
CA LEU A 64 -5.04 -1.19 -3.33
C LEU A 64 -3.61 -0.97 -2.82
N ILE A 65 -3.19 -1.75 -1.82
CA ILE A 65 -1.82 -1.71 -1.30
C ILE A 65 -0.81 -2.02 -2.42
N GLU A 66 -1.02 -3.09 -3.19
CA GLU A 66 -0.14 -3.47 -4.30
C GLU A 66 -0.03 -2.35 -5.35
N HIS A 67 -1.15 -1.72 -5.72
CA HIS A 67 -1.14 -0.57 -6.64
C HIS A 67 -0.34 0.62 -6.11
N ILE A 68 -0.47 0.95 -4.83
CA ILE A 68 0.27 2.05 -4.21
C ILE A 68 1.77 1.76 -4.17
N VAL A 69 2.15 0.51 -3.87
CA VAL A 69 3.56 0.09 -3.91
C VAL A 69 4.13 0.23 -5.32
N GLN A 70 3.42 -0.27 -6.34
CA GLN A 70 3.85 -0.17 -7.73
C GLN A 70 3.98 1.29 -8.18
N ALA A 71 2.98 2.14 -7.90
CA ALA A 71 3.04 3.55 -8.24
C ALA A 71 4.23 4.27 -7.58
N ASN A 72 4.56 3.94 -6.33
CA ASN A 72 5.73 4.49 -5.65
C ASN A 72 7.07 4.00 -6.24
N VAL A 73 7.14 2.73 -6.63
CA VAL A 73 8.32 2.19 -7.32
C VAL A 73 8.52 2.86 -8.67
N ASP A 74 7.44 3.03 -9.44
CA ASP A 74 7.49 3.67 -10.75
C ASP A 74 7.83 5.15 -10.67
N LYS A 75 7.31 5.85 -9.65
CA LYS A 75 7.69 7.24 -9.36
C LYS A 75 9.17 7.36 -9.01
N LYS A 76 9.71 6.48 -8.16
CA LYS A 76 11.15 6.45 -7.84
C LYS A 76 12.00 6.13 -9.07
N ARG A 77 11.54 5.22 -9.94
CA ARG A 77 12.23 4.89 -11.20
C ARG A 77 12.26 6.07 -12.17
N THR A 78 11.14 6.79 -12.31
CA THR A 78 11.07 7.98 -13.16
C THR A 78 11.93 9.12 -12.62
N GLU A 79 11.88 9.40 -11.31
CA GLU A 79 12.76 10.40 -10.68
C GLU A 79 14.24 10.04 -10.89
N ASN A 80 14.64 8.79 -10.62
CA ASN A 80 16.01 8.35 -10.82
C ASN A 80 16.45 8.43 -12.29
N GLY A 81 15.58 8.03 -13.22
CA GLY A 81 15.79 8.15 -14.67
C GLY A 81 15.99 9.61 -15.14
N TRP A 82 15.16 10.52 -14.62
CA TRP A 82 15.28 11.97 -14.85
C TRP A 82 16.58 12.54 -14.28
N PHE A 83 16.99 12.14 -13.08
CA PHE A 83 18.26 12.54 -12.49
C PHE A 83 19.46 12.04 -13.29
N THR A 84 19.43 10.81 -13.82
CA THR A 84 20.50 10.31 -14.70
C THR A 84 20.56 11.07 -16.02
N SER A 85 19.42 11.28 -16.69
CA SER A 85 19.37 12.03 -17.96
C SER A 85 19.84 13.49 -17.79
N SER A 86 19.49 14.14 -16.69
CA SER A 86 19.93 15.52 -16.41
C SER A 86 21.42 15.63 -16.07
N LYS A 87 22.01 14.61 -15.42
CA LYS A 87 23.46 14.55 -15.17
C LYS A 87 24.24 14.34 -16.48
N ILE A 88 23.73 13.50 -17.38
CA ILE A 88 24.37 13.23 -18.68
C ILE A 88 24.36 14.51 -19.55
N LYS A 89 23.22 15.21 -19.65
CA LYS A 89 23.15 16.50 -20.38
C LYS A 89 24.14 17.54 -19.85
N ARG A 90 24.22 17.69 -18.52
CA ARG A 90 25.17 18.64 -17.89
C ARG A 90 26.63 18.30 -18.20
N ARG A 91 26.99 17.02 -18.15
CA ARG A 91 28.35 16.56 -18.48
C ARG A 91 28.68 16.80 -19.96
N ALA A 92 27.77 16.48 -20.88
CA ALA A 92 27.96 16.73 -22.31
C ALA A 92 28.22 18.23 -22.58
N ALA A 93 27.39 19.11 -22.02
CA ALA A 93 27.58 20.56 -22.14
C ALA A 93 28.93 21.05 -21.58
N SER A 94 29.41 20.47 -20.47
CA SER A 94 30.74 20.79 -19.92
C SER A 94 31.89 20.35 -20.83
N TYR A 95 31.74 19.23 -21.55
CA TYR A 95 32.75 18.79 -22.54
C TYR A 95 32.76 19.72 -23.76
N ASP A 96 31.60 20.12 -24.26
CA ASP A 96 31.49 21.05 -25.39
C ASP A 96 32.13 22.41 -25.06
N MET A 97 31.85 22.98 -23.88
CA MET A 97 32.50 24.22 -23.42
C MET A 97 34.02 24.11 -23.27
N ARG A 98 34.52 22.92 -22.89
CA ARG A 98 35.97 22.65 -22.80
C ARG A 98 36.61 22.59 -24.18
N MET A 99 35.94 21.94 -25.14
CA MET A 99 36.40 21.86 -26.52
C MET A 99 36.39 23.24 -27.18
N GLU A 100 35.35 24.05 -26.95
CA GLU A 100 35.26 25.40 -27.46
C GLU A 100 36.37 26.31 -26.91
N ASN A 101 36.58 26.31 -25.59
CA ASN A 101 37.69 27.06 -24.98
C ASN A 101 39.07 26.58 -25.46
N SER A 102 39.25 25.29 -25.73
CA SER A 102 40.52 24.78 -26.26
C SER A 102 40.84 25.32 -27.66
N LYS A 103 39.81 25.48 -28.51
CA LYS A 103 39.97 26.03 -29.87
C LYS A 103 40.29 27.52 -29.85
N ILE A 104 39.73 28.26 -28.90
CA ILE A 104 39.96 29.70 -28.72
C ILE A 104 41.40 29.96 -28.27
N ASN A 105 41.98 29.11 -27.43
CA ASN A 105 43.34 29.30 -26.88
C ASN A 105 44.47 28.83 -27.83
N THR A 106 44.13 28.24 -28.97
CA THR A 106 45.07 27.82 -30.03
C THR A 106 45.07 28.74 -31.26
N LYS A 107 44.33 29.85 -31.22
CA LYS A 107 44.35 30.92 -32.22
C LYS A 107 45.06 32.14 -31.66
#